data_AF-A0A349MJT8-F1
#
_entry.id   AF-A0A349MJT8-F1
#
_cell.length_a   1.000
_cell.length_b   1.000
_cell.length_c   1.000
_cell.angle_alpha   90.00
_cell.angle_beta   90.00
_cell.angle_gamma   90.00
#
_symmetry.space_group_name_H-M   'P 1'
#
loop_
_entity.id
_entity.type
_entity.pdbx_description
1 polymer ?
#
loop_
_entity_poly.entity_id
_entity_poly.type
_entity_poly.pdbx_seq_one_letter_code
_entity_poly.pdbx_strand_id
1 'polypeptide(L)'
;MKVLVTLRHFFVVLLILLPVLILPGCRQADGINDSPELTMGDGLWDQGKYFFFPARYWRDKAAYFGQMVVEERDRYRIATQAYHEALKSRHLEIEKAVNQAIQDGREVAQARREVIQKSRTQLNPLRQQSRMHGRAMRQAMDLMQKSLKNLERILVQ
;
A
#
# COMPACT_ATOMS: atom_id res chain seq x y z
N MET A 1 7.48 49.71 31.18
CA MET A 1 8.25 48.44 31.18
C MET A 1 7.43 47.15 31.27
N LYS A 2 6.14 47.14 31.66
CA LYS A 2 5.34 45.90 31.77
C LYS A 2 4.85 45.31 30.42
N VAL A 3 4.76 46.13 29.37
CA VAL A 3 4.23 45.72 28.04
C VAL A 3 5.25 44.92 27.21
N LEU A 4 6.55 45.17 27.38
CA LEU A 4 7.60 44.48 26.63
C LEU A 4 7.74 43.01 27.06
N VAL A 5 7.45 42.71 28.32
CA VAL A 5 7.52 41.35 28.89
C VAL A 5 6.38 40.49 28.36
N THR A 6 5.17 41.04 28.21
CA THR A 6 3.99 40.32 27.72
C THR A 6 4.13 39.93 26.25
N LEU A 7 4.72 40.79 25.42
CA LEU A 7 4.95 40.50 24.00
C LEU A 7 5.95 39.35 23.79
N ARG A 8 7.01 39.30 24.62
CA ARG A 8 8.02 38.24 24.57
C ARG A 8 7.44 36.89 25.01
N HIS A 9 6.55 36.86 25.99
CA HIS A 9 5.86 35.63 26.38
C HIS A 9 4.87 35.17 25.32
N PHE A 10 4.17 36.09 24.65
CA PHE A 10 3.32 35.76 23.51
C PHE A 10 4.11 35.14 22.36
N PHE A 11 5.30 35.67 22.05
CA PHE A 11 6.15 35.15 20.98
C PHE A 11 6.69 33.74 21.30
N VAL A 12 7.06 33.49 22.56
CA VAL A 12 7.52 32.18 23.02
C VAL A 12 6.38 31.16 23.01
N VAL A 13 5.18 31.55 23.46
CA VAL A 13 3.99 30.67 23.42
C VAL A 13 3.57 30.39 21.97
N LEU A 14 3.65 31.38 21.09
CA LEU A 14 3.38 31.20 19.65
C LEU A 14 4.40 30.26 18.99
N LEU A 15 5.70 30.37 19.32
CA LEU A 15 6.76 29.49 18.83
C LEU A 15 6.64 28.05 19.33
N ILE A 16 6.06 27.84 20.52
CA ILE A 16 5.81 26.51 21.09
C ILE A 16 4.51 25.90 20.54
N LEU A 17 3.49 26.72 20.27
CA LEU A 17 2.21 26.27 19.72
C LEU A 17 2.24 26.06 18.19
N LEU A 18 3.10 26.78 17.46
CA LEU A 18 3.27 26.59 16.01
C LEU A 18 3.60 25.14 15.63
N PRO A 19 4.58 24.45 16.24
CA PRO A 19 4.86 23.06 15.90
C PRO A 19 3.73 22.09 16.29
N VAL A 20 2.92 22.41 17.30
CA VAL A 20 1.76 21.59 17.69
C VAL A 20 0.59 21.74 16.71
N LEU A 21 0.43 22.92 16.10
CA LEU A 21 -0.60 23.17 15.07
C LEU A 21 -0.15 22.77 13.66
N ILE A 22 1.17 22.68 13.40
CA ILE A 22 1.74 22.32 12.09
C ILE A 22 2.04 20.82 11.98
N LEU A 23 2.10 20.06 13.08
CA LEU A 23 2.21 18.59 13.04
C LEU A 23 0.80 17.98 12.98
N PRO A 24 0.28 17.61 11.80
CA PRO A 24 -1.01 16.94 11.73
C PRO A 24 -0.80 15.52 12.26
N GLY A 25 -1.31 15.26 13.46
CA GLY A 25 -1.58 13.92 13.97
C GLY A 25 -0.34 13.02 14.12
N CYS A 26 -0.02 12.68 15.36
CA CYS A 26 0.49 11.34 15.66
C CYS A 26 -0.63 10.32 15.32
N ARG A 27 -0.89 10.12 14.03
CA ARG A 27 -1.67 9.02 13.50
C ARG A 27 -0.70 7.86 13.39
N GLN A 28 -1.07 6.75 14.02
CA GLN A 28 -0.36 5.48 13.91
C GLN A 28 -0.11 5.21 12.43
N ALA A 29 1.15 5.18 12.02
CA ALA A 29 1.58 5.03 10.64
C ALA A 29 1.32 3.59 10.20
N ASP A 30 0.07 3.30 9.84
CA ASP A 30 -0.40 1.96 9.52
C ASP A 30 -0.30 1.66 8.01
N GLY A 31 0.44 2.46 7.24
CA GLY A 31 0.67 2.12 5.84
C GLY A 31 1.68 2.97 5.06
N ILE A 32 1.92 2.46 3.84
CA ILE A 32 2.74 3.04 2.76
C ILE A 32 2.39 4.52 2.47
N ASN A 33 1.19 4.97 2.81
CA ASN A 33 0.65 6.30 2.47
C ASN A 33 0.96 7.42 3.48
N ASP A 34 1.49 7.11 4.67
CA ASP A 34 1.64 8.11 5.75
C ASP A 34 2.98 8.84 5.74
N SER A 35 3.77 8.71 4.66
CA SER A 35 4.97 9.55 4.52
C SER A 35 4.55 10.98 4.15
N PRO A 36 4.91 12.01 4.95
CA PRO A 36 4.58 13.42 4.66
C PRO A 36 5.14 13.93 3.31
N GLU A 37 6.08 13.18 2.74
CA GLU A 37 6.64 13.39 1.39
C GLU A 37 5.68 13.00 0.25
N LEU A 38 4.63 12.22 0.51
CA LEU A 38 3.65 11.76 -0.50
C LEU A 38 2.42 12.68 -0.61
N THR A 39 2.25 13.62 0.32
CA THR A 39 1.06 14.48 0.43
C THR A 39 1.30 15.96 0.10
N MET A 40 2.55 16.37 -0.16
CA MET A 40 2.89 17.77 -0.44
C MET A 40 3.68 17.92 -1.75
N GLY A 41 3.27 18.87 -2.59
CA GLY A 41 3.68 19.02 -3.99
C GLY A 41 5.16 19.33 -4.26
N ASP A 42 5.54 19.04 -5.51
CA ASP A 42 6.87 18.58 -5.93
C ASP A 42 7.98 19.64 -6.06
N GLY A 43 7.72 20.93 -5.88
CA GLY A 43 8.68 21.98 -6.26
C GLY A 43 9.77 22.28 -5.21
N LEU A 44 9.34 22.71 -4.02
CA LEU A 44 10.25 23.22 -2.98
C LEU A 44 10.85 22.10 -2.12
N TRP A 45 10.05 21.06 -1.84
CA TRP A 45 10.49 19.91 -1.05
C TRP A 45 11.49 19.03 -1.80
N ASP A 46 11.38 18.88 -3.13
CA ASP A 46 12.31 18.04 -3.90
C ASP A 46 13.74 18.60 -3.91
N GLN A 47 13.87 19.93 -3.80
CA GLN A 47 15.15 20.62 -3.64
C GLN A 47 15.62 20.66 -2.18
N GLY A 48 14.72 20.93 -1.23
CA GLY A 48 15.06 21.06 0.20
C GLY A 48 15.32 19.74 0.93
N LYS A 49 14.75 18.61 0.47
CA LYS A 49 14.84 17.33 1.18
C LYS A 49 16.27 16.84 1.38
N TYR A 50 17.20 17.16 0.48
CA TYR A 50 18.60 16.75 0.62
C TYR A 50 19.35 17.54 1.71
N PHE A 51 18.89 18.75 2.02
CA PHE A 51 19.40 19.55 3.13
C PHE A 51 18.90 19.03 4.48
N PHE A 52 17.63 18.59 4.56
CA PHE A 52 17.02 18.14 5.80
C PHE A 52 17.20 16.64 6.09
N PHE A 53 17.44 15.81 5.08
CA PHE A 53 17.54 14.35 5.24
C PHE A 53 18.91 13.82 4.82
N PRO A 54 19.75 13.35 5.78
CA PRO A 54 21.09 12.85 5.48
C PRO A 54 21.05 11.50 4.73
N ALA A 55 22.17 11.09 4.14
CA ALA A 55 22.30 9.80 3.43
C ALA A 55 21.81 8.60 4.26
N ARG A 56 22.07 8.59 5.58
CA ARG A 56 21.57 7.53 6.48
C ARG A 56 20.04 7.40 6.46
N TYR A 57 19.31 8.52 6.43
CA TYR A 57 17.85 8.51 6.37
C TYR A 57 17.36 7.75 5.13
N TRP A 58 17.89 8.08 3.96
CA TRP A 58 17.47 7.46 2.70
C TRP A 58 17.87 5.99 2.61
N ARG A 59 19.03 5.61 3.19
CA ARG A 59 19.46 4.22 3.30
C ARG A 59 18.51 3.40 4.18
N ASP A 60 18.20 3.91 5.38
CA ASP A 60 17.32 3.23 6.33
C ASP A 60 15.90 3.10 5.75
N LYS A 61 15.44 4.14 5.03
CA LYS A 61 14.15 4.13 4.31
C LYS A 61 14.11 3.14 3.15
N ALA A 62 15.17 3.04 2.35
CA ALA A 62 15.28 2.05 1.29
C ALA A 62 15.28 0.61 1.87
N ALA A 63 15.98 0.38 2.98
CA ALA A 63 15.98 -0.91 3.67
C ALA A 63 14.58 -1.27 4.20
N TYR A 64 13.88 -0.31 4.81
CA TYR A 64 12.50 -0.48 5.27
C TYR A 64 11.55 -0.88 4.14
N PHE A 65 11.56 -0.14 3.02
CA PHE A 65 10.70 -0.51 1.88
C PHE A 65 11.12 -1.83 1.24
N GLY A 66 12.42 -2.17 1.25
CA GLY A 66 12.90 -3.49 0.85
C GLY A 66 12.29 -4.63 1.68
N GLN A 67 12.20 -4.46 3.00
CA GLN A 67 11.51 -5.43 3.88
C GLN A 67 10.02 -5.53 3.53
N MET A 68 9.34 -4.40 3.35
CA MET A 68 7.93 -4.37 2.95
C MET A 68 7.68 -5.08 1.61
N VAL A 69 8.59 -4.96 0.63
CA VAL A 69 8.50 -5.69 -0.64
C VAL A 69 8.55 -7.20 -0.41
N VAL A 70 9.44 -7.68 0.46
CA VAL A 70 9.55 -9.11 0.78
C VAL A 70 8.27 -9.61 1.46
N GLU A 71 7.76 -8.87 2.45
CA GLU A 71 6.53 -9.24 3.16
C GLU A 71 5.32 -9.28 2.21
N GLU A 72 5.12 -8.25 1.40
CA GLU A 72 4.00 -8.19 0.45
C GLU A 72 4.15 -9.21 -0.67
N ARG A 73 5.37 -9.56 -1.08
CA ARG A 73 5.62 -10.67 -2.02
C ARG A 73 5.14 -11.99 -1.43
N ASP A 74 5.44 -12.27 -0.18
CA ASP A 74 5.05 -13.52 0.46
C ASP A 74 3.53 -13.58 0.69
N ARG A 75 2.92 -12.47 1.10
CA ARG A 75 1.44 -12.34 1.18
C ARG A 75 0.78 -12.50 -0.19
N TYR A 76 1.34 -11.89 -1.23
CA TYR A 76 0.88 -12.04 -2.60
C TYR A 76 0.95 -13.50 -3.07
N ARG A 77 2.06 -14.19 -2.78
CA ARG A 77 2.24 -15.61 -3.11
C ARG A 77 1.16 -16.47 -2.46
N ILE A 78 0.93 -16.31 -1.16
CA ILE A 78 -0.09 -17.05 -0.41
C ILE A 78 -1.49 -16.78 -0.98
N ALA A 79 -1.86 -15.51 -1.16
CA ALA A 79 -3.17 -15.14 -1.69
C ALA A 79 -3.39 -15.66 -3.12
N THR A 80 -2.35 -15.64 -3.94
CA THR A 80 -2.39 -16.15 -5.31
C THR A 80 -2.50 -17.66 -5.35
N GLN A 81 -1.81 -18.37 -4.45
CA GLN A 81 -1.92 -19.83 -4.33
C GLN A 81 -3.34 -20.23 -3.93
N ALA A 82 -3.91 -19.60 -2.88
CA ALA A 82 -5.28 -19.85 -2.44
C ALA A 82 -6.30 -19.59 -3.56
N TYR A 83 -6.11 -18.51 -4.34
CA TYR A 83 -6.94 -18.23 -5.51
C TYR A 83 -6.84 -19.32 -6.58
N HIS A 84 -5.65 -19.83 -6.89
CA HIS A 84 -5.46 -20.89 -7.89
C HIS A 84 -6.03 -22.23 -7.43
N GLU A 85 -5.87 -22.59 -6.15
CA GLU A 85 -6.46 -23.80 -5.58
C GLU A 85 -7.99 -23.74 -5.63
N ALA A 86 -8.59 -22.61 -5.24
CA ALA A 86 -10.02 -22.40 -5.36
C ALA A 86 -10.49 -22.48 -6.82
N LEU A 87 -9.73 -21.91 -7.76
CA LEU A 87 -10.08 -21.93 -9.18
C LEU A 87 -10.05 -23.35 -9.77
N LYS A 88 -9.07 -24.18 -9.39
CA LYS A 88 -9.01 -25.60 -9.76
C LYS A 88 -10.23 -26.36 -9.24
N SER A 89 -10.61 -26.15 -7.97
CA SER A 89 -11.81 -26.76 -7.39
C SER A 89 -13.09 -26.38 -8.15
N ARG A 90 -13.24 -25.12 -8.55
CA ARG A 90 -14.42 -24.67 -9.32
C ARG A 90 -14.47 -25.25 -10.73
N HIS A 91 -13.33 -25.51 -11.35
CA HIS A 91 -13.31 -26.17 -12.66
C HIS A 91 -13.96 -27.56 -12.59
N LEU A 92 -13.62 -28.34 -11.55
CA LEU A 92 -14.22 -29.64 -11.30
C LEU A 92 -15.72 -29.56 -11.00
N GLU A 93 -16.16 -28.54 -10.26
CA GLU A 93 -17.60 -28.34 -9.99
C GLU A 93 -18.39 -28.00 -11.26
N ILE A 94 -17.83 -27.19 -12.15
CA ILE A 94 -18.46 -26.87 -13.42
C ILE A 94 -18.60 -28.13 -14.28
N GLU A 95 -17.54 -28.94 -14.35
CA GLU A 95 -17.58 -30.20 -15.10
C GLU A 95 -18.64 -31.16 -14.54
N LYS A 96 -18.71 -31.31 -13.21
CA LYS A 96 -19.76 -32.11 -12.55
C LYS A 96 -21.16 -31.60 -12.86
N ALA A 97 -21.39 -30.29 -12.80
CA ALA A 97 -22.69 -29.71 -13.07
C ALA A 97 -23.10 -29.85 -14.54
N VAL A 98 -22.15 -29.76 -15.47
CA VAL A 98 -22.38 -30.02 -16.91
C VAL A 98 -22.78 -31.48 -17.11
N ASN A 99 -22.06 -32.43 -16.53
CA ASN A 99 -22.36 -33.85 -16.66
C ASN A 99 -23.73 -34.20 -16.06
N GLN A 100 -24.10 -33.63 -14.92
CA GLN A 100 -25.43 -33.78 -14.32
C GLN A 100 -26.52 -33.19 -15.21
N ALA A 101 -26.32 -32.00 -15.77
CA ALA A 101 -27.30 -31.40 -16.68
C ALA A 101 -27.54 -32.27 -17.93
N ILE A 102 -26.49 -32.89 -18.47
CA ILE A 102 -26.61 -33.82 -19.61
C ILE A 102 -27.43 -35.06 -19.20
N GLN A 103 -27.16 -35.64 -18.03
CA GLN A 103 -27.88 -36.82 -17.53
C GLN A 103 -29.36 -36.54 -17.27
N ASP A 104 -29.67 -35.36 -16.74
CA ASP A 104 -31.02 -34.95 -16.37
C ASP A 104 -31.83 -34.40 -17.57
N GLY A 105 -31.24 -34.34 -18.78
CA GLY A 105 -31.86 -33.71 -19.95
C GLY A 105 -32.10 -32.20 -19.80
N ARG A 106 -31.38 -31.54 -18.88
CA ARG A 106 -31.49 -30.09 -18.60
C ARG A 106 -30.61 -29.27 -19.53
N GLU A 107 -30.94 -28.00 -19.71
CA GLU A 107 -30.11 -27.08 -20.50
C GLU A 107 -28.74 -26.85 -19.84
N VAL A 108 -27.69 -27.41 -20.44
CA VAL A 108 -26.30 -27.32 -19.97
C VAL A 108 -25.84 -25.88 -19.75
N ALA A 109 -26.28 -24.96 -20.62
CA ALA A 109 -25.92 -23.55 -20.52
C ALA A 109 -26.47 -22.92 -19.23
N GLN A 110 -27.66 -23.29 -18.77
CA GLN A 110 -28.23 -22.78 -17.53
C GLN A 110 -27.46 -23.31 -16.31
N ALA A 111 -27.23 -24.64 -16.24
CA ALA A 111 -26.47 -25.24 -15.14
C ALA A 111 -25.04 -24.65 -15.03
N ARG A 112 -24.39 -24.41 -16.17
CA ARG A 112 -23.07 -23.76 -16.21
C ARG A 112 -23.13 -22.31 -15.70
N ARG A 113 -24.14 -21.54 -16.08
CA ARG A 113 -24.32 -20.14 -15.65
C ARG A 113 -24.47 -20.06 -14.12
N GLU A 114 -25.27 -20.94 -13.52
CA GLU A 114 -25.52 -20.97 -12.08
C GLU A 114 -24.21 -21.24 -11.29
N VAL A 115 -23.44 -22.24 -11.70
CA VAL A 115 -22.17 -22.60 -11.04
C VAL A 115 -21.13 -21.50 -11.22
N ILE A 116 -21.05 -20.90 -12.41
CA ILE A 116 -20.14 -19.77 -12.67
C ILE A 116 -20.49 -18.58 -11.78
N GLN A 117 -21.78 -18.26 -11.63
CA GLN A 117 -22.21 -17.13 -10.81
C GLN A 117 -21.85 -17.34 -9.34
N LYS A 118 -22.11 -18.54 -8.80
CA LYS A 118 -21.69 -18.94 -7.46
C LYS A 118 -20.17 -18.92 -7.28
N SER A 119 -19.43 -19.36 -8.30
CA SER A 119 -17.97 -19.35 -8.30
C SER A 119 -17.42 -17.91 -8.25
N ARG A 120 -18.02 -16.97 -8.98
CA ARG A 120 -17.61 -15.56 -8.99
C ARG A 120 -17.73 -14.93 -7.61
N THR A 121 -18.86 -15.14 -6.92
CA THR A 121 -19.07 -14.56 -5.58
C THR A 121 -18.03 -15.05 -4.57
N GLN A 122 -17.58 -16.30 -4.71
CA GLN A 122 -16.59 -16.91 -3.80
C GLN A 122 -15.14 -16.61 -4.19
N LEU A 123 -14.83 -16.50 -5.49
CA LEU A 123 -13.47 -16.22 -5.98
C LEU A 123 -13.10 -14.74 -5.96
N ASN A 124 -14.09 -13.84 -6.05
CA ASN A 124 -13.87 -12.40 -6.02
C ASN A 124 -13.06 -11.90 -4.81
N PRO A 125 -13.35 -12.29 -3.56
CA PRO A 125 -12.56 -11.83 -2.41
C PRO A 125 -11.10 -12.30 -2.50
N LEU A 126 -10.84 -13.55 -2.87
CA LEU A 126 -9.48 -14.09 -3.03
C LEU A 126 -8.71 -13.36 -4.14
N ARG A 127 -9.38 -13.08 -5.27
CA ARG A 127 -8.81 -12.30 -6.37
C ARG A 127 -8.49 -10.87 -5.94
N GLN A 128 -9.37 -10.26 -5.15
CA GLN A 128 -9.18 -8.90 -4.64
C GLN A 128 -8.01 -8.83 -3.66
N GLN A 129 -7.87 -9.82 -2.78
CA GLN A 129 -6.76 -9.93 -1.84
C GLN A 129 -5.41 -10.07 -2.57
N SER A 130 -5.30 -10.99 -3.54
CA SER A 130 -4.09 -11.11 -4.38
C SER A 130 -3.77 -9.78 -5.08
N ARG A 131 -4.76 -9.11 -5.67
CA ARG A 131 -4.57 -7.79 -6.31
C ARG A 131 -4.13 -6.70 -5.34
N MET A 132 -4.62 -6.73 -4.10
CA MET A 132 -4.26 -5.77 -3.05
C MET A 132 -2.77 -5.90 -2.72
N HIS A 133 -2.31 -7.10 -2.38
CA HIS A 133 -0.90 -7.37 -2.08
C HIS A 133 0.00 -7.07 -3.29
N GLY A 134 -0.43 -7.41 -4.49
CA GLY A 134 0.30 -7.07 -5.72
C GLY A 134 0.43 -5.55 -5.96
N ARG A 135 -0.56 -4.74 -5.54
CA ARG A 135 -0.46 -3.27 -5.59
C ARG A 135 0.46 -2.74 -4.48
N ALA A 136 0.31 -3.23 -3.25
CA ALA A 136 1.14 -2.82 -2.13
C ALA A 136 2.63 -3.11 -2.38
N MET A 137 2.94 -4.31 -2.91
CA MET A 137 4.28 -4.67 -3.33
C MET A 137 4.86 -3.71 -4.37
N ARG A 138 4.08 -3.35 -5.41
CA ARG A 138 4.52 -2.37 -6.42
C ARG A 138 4.79 -0.99 -5.81
N GLN A 139 3.89 -0.51 -4.95
CA GLN A 139 4.08 0.77 -4.27
C GLN A 139 5.34 0.76 -3.39
N ALA A 140 5.60 -0.33 -2.65
CA ALA A 140 6.81 -0.47 -1.85
C ALA A 140 8.07 -0.48 -2.73
N MET A 141 8.06 -1.17 -3.88
CA MET A 141 9.18 -1.15 -4.84
C MET A 141 9.44 0.26 -5.38
N ASP A 142 8.38 0.99 -5.76
CA ASP A 142 8.51 2.36 -6.27
C ASP A 142 9.14 3.30 -5.23
N LEU A 143 8.72 3.18 -3.96
CA LEU A 143 9.25 3.99 -2.87
C LEU A 143 10.68 3.61 -2.50
N MET A 144 11.00 2.31 -2.53
CA MET A 144 12.38 1.83 -2.37
C MET A 144 13.28 2.43 -3.45
N GLN A 145 12.86 2.36 -4.71
CA GLN A 145 13.64 2.90 -5.84
C GLN A 145 13.81 4.42 -5.75
N LYS A 146 12.77 5.16 -5.36
CA LYS A 146 12.87 6.60 -5.08
C LYS A 146 13.87 6.91 -3.97
N SER A 147 13.87 6.11 -2.90
CA SER A 147 14.78 6.28 -1.76
C SER A 147 16.24 6.00 -2.16
N LEU A 148 16.48 4.96 -2.94
CA LEU A 148 17.80 4.65 -3.50
C LEU A 148 18.30 5.76 -4.42
N LYS A 149 17.45 6.27 -5.33
CA LYS A 149 17.80 7.38 -6.22
C LYS A 149 18.15 8.65 -5.43
N ASN A 150 17.49 8.91 -4.31
CA ASN A 150 17.83 10.04 -3.45
C ASN A 150 19.16 9.84 -2.74
N LEU A 151 19.43 8.62 -2.26
CA LEU A 151 20.72 8.26 -1.66
C LEU A 151 21.87 8.43 -2.65
N GLU A 152 21.72 7.94 -3.88
CA GLU A 152 22.71 8.09 -4.95
C GLU A 152 23.04 9.56 -5.22
N ARG A 153 22.03 10.43 -5.29
CA ARG A 153 22.27 11.87 -5.51
C ARG A 153 23.07 12.53 -4.39
N ILE A 154 22.84 12.16 -3.13
CA ILE A 154 23.60 12.71 -1.99
C ILE A 154 25.04 12.22 -2.02
N LEU A 155 25.27 10.94 -2.37
CA LEU A 155 26.60 10.34 -2.35
C LEU A 155 27.51 10.83 -3.49
N VAL A 156 26.93 11.39 -4.56
CA VAL A 156 27.68 11.92 -5.72
C VAL A 156 27.99 13.42 -5.58
N GLN A 157 27.35 14.11 -4.63
CA GLN A 157 27.62 15.52 -4.30
C GLN A 157 28.79 15.66 -3.31
#